data_AF-K2AF62-F1
#
_entry.id   AF-K2AF62-F1
#
_cell.length_a   1.000
_cell.length_b   1.000
_cell.length_c   1.000
_cell.angle_alpha   90.00
_cell.angle_beta   90.00
_cell.angle_gamma   90.00
#
_symmetry.space_group_name_H-M   'P 1'
#
loop_
_entity.id
_entity.type
_entity.pdbx_description
1 polymer ?
#
loop_
_entity_poly.entity_id
_entity_poly.type
_entity_poly.pdbx_seq_one_letter_code
_entity_poly.pdbx_strand_id
1 'polypeptide(L)' 'MQGDLLRLRVLDRGPGFPYLPVDFGADDSGLGLAGLTDRVESLGGHIEALNRQDGPGAELRMELDLKGAA' A
#
# COMPACT_ATOMS: atom_id res chain seq x y z
N MET A 1 11.54 18.87 12.05
CA MET A 1 10.39 18.14 12.60
C MET A 1 10.56 16.68 12.24
N GLN A 2 10.81 15.83 13.23
CA GLN A 2 10.72 14.38 13.10
C GLN A 2 9.35 14.04 13.68
N GLY A 3 8.37 13.76 12.82
CA GLY A 3 6.98 13.57 13.24
C GLY A 3 5.97 13.50 12.08
N ASP A 4 6.34 13.98 10.90
CA ASP A 4 5.36 14.18 9.81
C ASP A 4 5.24 12.98 8.84
N LEU A 5 5.87 11.84 9.12
CA LEU A 5 5.78 10.66 8.24
C LEU A 5 4.97 9.56 8.94
N LEU A 6 3.82 9.22 8.36
CA LEU A 6 3.00 8.09 8.80
C LEU A 6 3.32 6.87 7.94
N ARG A 7 3.78 5.79 8.57
CA ARG A 7 4.00 4.49 7.93
C ARG A 7 2.92 3.51 8.36
N LEU A 8 2.18 2.95 7.41
CA LEU A 8 1.14 1.96 7.65
C LEU A 8 1.54 0.64 6.99
N ARG A 9 1.26 -0.46 7.69
CA ARG A 9 1.44 -1.82 7.18
C ARG A 9 0.16 -2.60 7.42
N VAL A 10 -0.40 -3.17 6.37
CA VAL A 10 -1.54 -4.10 6.46
C VAL A 10 -1.03 -5.49 6.12
N LEU A 11 -1.20 -6.43 7.04
CA LEU A 11 -0.72 -7.80 6.89
C LEU A 11 -1.90 -8.76 6.97
N ASP A 12 -1.91 -9.76 6.10
CA ASP A 12 -2.81 -10.90 6.20
C ASP A 12 -2.05 -12.23 6.35
N ARG A 13 -2.80 -13.32 6.46
CA ARG A 13 -2.29 -14.70 6.55
C ARG A 13 -2.81 -15.57 5.40
N GLY A 14 -3.18 -14.95 4.30
CA GLY A 14 -3.68 -15.60 3.09
C GLY A 14 -2.56 -16.17 2.22
N PRO A 15 -2.84 -16.48 0.94
CA PRO A 15 -1.87 -17.05 0.03
C PRO A 15 -0.79 -16.06 -0.44
N GLY A 16 -1.02 -14.75 -0.29
CA GLY A 16 -0.16 -13.71 -0.88
C GLY A 16 -0.46 -13.47 -2.36
N PHE A 17 0.34 -12.59 -2.97
CA PHE A 17 0.27 -12.28 -4.40
C PHE A 17 1.01 -13.34 -5.23
N PRO A 18 0.40 -13.84 -6.31
CA PRO A 18 1.02 -14.84 -7.18
C PRO A 18 2.15 -14.26 -8.06
N TYR A 19 2.11 -12.95 -8.34
CA TYR A 19 3.11 -12.24 -9.15
C TYR A 19 3.42 -10.88 -8.51
N LEU A 20 4.69 -10.49 -8.58
CA LEU A 20 5.20 -9.20 -8.13
C LEU A 20 6.08 -8.59 -9.23
N PRO A 21 6.13 -7.25 -9.38
CA PRO A 21 5.33 -6.26 -8.64
C PRO A 21 3.85 -6.33 -9.01
N VAL A 22 2.98 -5.95 -8.06
CA VAL A 22 1.54 -5.80 -8.35
C VAL A 22 1.36 -4.45 -9.04
N ASP A 23 0.79 -4.47 -10.24
CA ASP A 23 0.27 -3.25 -10.86
C ASP A 23 -1.16 -3.03 -10.38
N PHE A 24 -1.36 -2.10 -9.45
CA PHE A 24 -2.67 -1.80 -8.88
C PHE A 24 -3.62 -1.14 -9.88
N GLY A 25 -3.11 -0.59 -10.98
CA GLY A 25 -3.89 0.10 -12.01
C GLY A 25 -4.20 -0.75 -13.24
N ALA A 26 -3.46 -1.84 -13.49
CA ALA A 26 -3.65 -2.68 -14.67
C ALA A 26 -4.72 -3.78 -14.50
N ASP A 27 -5.15 -4.08 -13.27
CA ASP A 27 -6.21 -5.06 -13.04
C ASP A 27 -7.59 -4.38 -13.10
N ASP A 28 -8.22 -4.41 -14.27
CA ASP A 28 -9.57 -3.88 -14.54
C ASP A 28 -10.67 -4.50 -13.65
N SER A 29 -10.36 -5.58 -12.91
CA SER A 29 -11.30 -6.20 -11.97
C SER A 29 -11.24 -5.64 -10.54
N GLY A 30 -10.21 -4.83 -10.22
CA GLY A 30 -9.84 -4.48 -8.85
C GLY A 30 -9.94 -2.99 -8.50
N LEU A 31 -11.14 -2.41 -8.46
CA LEU A 31 -11.33 -0.98 -8.12
C LEU A 31 -10.84 -0.60 -6.71
N GLY A 32 -10.73 -1.56 -5.79
CA GLY A 32 -10.35 -1.29 -4.40
C GLY A 32 -8.91 -0.81 -4.22
N LEU A 33 -7.94 -1.53 -4.81
CA LEU A 33 -6.52 -1.17 -4.70
C LEU A 33 -6.16 0.00 -5.61
N ALA A 34 -6.80 0.10 -6.79
CA ALA A 34 -6.67 1.27 -7.65
C ALA A 34 -7.09 2.56 -6.91
N GLY A 35 -8.30 2.57 -6.33
CA GLY A 35 -8.78 3.73 -5.58
C GLY A 35 -7.98 4.03 -4.31
N LEU A 36 -7.43 3.01 -3.64
CA LEU A 36 -6.52 3.21 -2.51
C LEU A 36 -5.21 3.85 -2.96
N THR A 37 -4.65 3.40 -4.09
CA THR A 37 -3.44 3.96 -4.69
C THR A 37 -3.64 5.43 -5.02
N ASP A 38 -4.71 5.76 -5.76
CA ASP A 38 -5.07 7.14 -6.09
C ASP A 38 -5.18 8.02 -4.83
N ARG A 39 -5.80 7.49 -3.77
CA ARG A 39 -5.97 8.23 -2.51
C ARG A 39 -4.63 8.47 -1.82
N VAL A 40 -3.77 7.44 -1.71
CA VAL A 40 -2.45 7.56 -1.07
C VAL A 40 -1.58 8.56 -1.83
N GLU A 41 -1.58 8.49 -3.15
CA GLU A 41 -0.84 9.42 -4.01
C GLU A 41 -1.38 10.85 -3.92
N SER A 42 -2.71 11.04 -3.83
CA SER A 42 -3.33 12.37 -3.65
C SER A 42 -2.91 13.07 -2.35
N LEU A 43 -2.48 12.30 -1.35
CA LEU A 43 -1.94 12.80 -0.08
C LEU A 43 -0.41 12.97 -0.12
N GLY A 44 0.21 12.84 -1.29
CA GLY A 44 1.67 12.92 -1.46
C GLY A 44 2.42 11.68 -0.94
N GLY A 45 1.70 10.58 -0.70
CA GLY A 45 2.27 9.31 -0.25
C GLY A 45 2.59 8.34 -1.39
N HIS A 46 3.00 7.14 -1.00
CA HIS A 46 3.17 6.00 -1.91
C HIS A 46 2.69 4.69 -1.26
N ILE A 47 2.32 3.72 -2.08
CA ILE A 47 1.89 2.39 -1.67
C ILE A 47 2.63 1.31 -2.46
N GLU A 48 2.99 0.21 -1.79
CA GLU A 48 3.52 -0.99 -2.42
C GLU A 48 2.86 -2.27 -1.86
N ALA A 49 2.75 -3.30 -2.71
CA ALA A 49 2.33 -4.64 -2.32
C ALA A 49 3.52 -5.60 -2.37
N LEU A 50 3.63 -6.42 -1.33
CA LEU A 50 4.66 -7.43 -1.16
C LEU A 50 4.02 -8.70 -0.59
N ASN A 51 4.77 -9.80 -0.62
CA ASN A 51 4.50 -10.95 0.22
C ASN A 51 5.26 -10.83 1.54
N ARG A 52 4.64 -11.34 2.61
CA ARG A 52 5.24 -11.34 3.95
C ARG A 52 6.55 -12.12 3.96
N GLN A 53 7.50 -11.62 4.75
CA GLN A 53 8.82 -12.25 4.91
C GLN A 53 8.86 -13.24 6.09
N ASP A 54 7.86 -13.20 6.96
CA ASP A 54 7.78 -13.96 8.21
C ASP A 54 6.75 -15.11 8.15
N GLY A 55 6.20 -15.39 6.96
CA GLY A 55 5.21 -16.45 6.75
C GLY A 55 4.35 -16.22 5.51
N PRO A 56 3.31 -17.03 5.29
CA PRO A 56 2.36 -16.81 4.22
C PRO A 56 1.55 -15.52 4.44
N GLY A 57 1.12 -14.91 3.34
CA GLY A 57 0.25 -13.73 3.33
C GLY A 57 0.83 -12.56 2.55
N ALA A 58 -0.01 -11.57 2.31
CA ALA A 58 0.40 -10.32 1.71
C ALA A 58 0.74 -9.25 2.77
N GLU A 59 1.52 -8.27 2.32
CA GLU A 59 1.83 -7.06 3.03
C GLU A 59 1.60 -5.86 2.10
N LEU A 60 0.71 -4.95 2.50
CA LEU A 60 0.63 -3.62 1.90
C LEU A 60 1.40 -2.63 2.77
N ARG A 61 2.32 -1.87 2.18
CA ARG A 61 3.05 -0.80 2.85
C ARG A 61 2.65 0.53 2.25
N MET A 62 2.37 1.50 3.11
CA MET A 62 2.07 2.86 2.72
C MET A 62 2.92 3.81 3.54
N GLU A 63 3.48 4.83 2.89
CA GLU A 63 4.04 5.99 3.57
C GLU A 63 3.32 7.26 3.12
N LEU A 64 2.93 8.08 4.09
CA LEU A 64 2.20 9.34 3.88
C LEU A 64 2.97 10.48 4.55
N ASP A 65 3.22 11.56 3.81
CA ASP A 65 3.73 12.81 4.37
C ASP A 65 2.55 13.64 4.91
N LEU A 66 2.46 13.77 6.23
CA LEU A 66 1.41 14.49 6.93
C LEU A 66 1.63 16.01 6.96
N LYS A 67 2.71 16.52 6.33
CA LYS A 67 2.91 17.97 6.23
C LYS A 67 1.73 18.63 5.51
N GLY A 68 0.95 19.41 6.26
CA GLY A 68 -0.21 20.14 5.73
C GLY A 68 -1.55 19.39 5.82
N ALA A 69 -1.60 18.22 6.47
CA ALA A 69 -2.86 17.63 6.91
C ALA A 69 -3.43 18.48 8.06
N ALA A 70 -4.32 19.41 7.71
CA ALA A 70 -5.01 20.32 8.63
C ALA A 70 -6.40 19.79 9.01
#